data_AF-A0AAD0Y9I1-F1
#
_entry.id   AF-A0AAD0Y9I1-F1
#
_cell.length_a   1.000
_cell.length_b   1.000
_cell.length_c   1.000
_cell.angle_alpha   90.00
_cell.angle_beta   90.00
_cell.angle_gamma   90.00
#
_symmetry.space_group_name_H-M   'P 1'
#
loop_
_entity.id
_entity.type
_entity.pdbx_description
1 polymer ?
#
loop_
_entity_poly.entity_id
_entity_poly.type
_entity_poly.pdbx_seq_one_letter_code
_entity_poly.pdbx_strand_id
1 'polypeptide(L)'
;MDKINYLINKFKNSLADENKIFVVKSNGNNLDDVVLAFANEFKKHGNSKILYVKSDAGNSTPGEITKLTDNLFVGAIDRFADYSRANEYSREGWQAIIDNAVKVM
;
A
#
# COMPACT_ATOMS: atom_id res chain seq x y z
N MET A 1 -21.77 16.22 -9.90
CA MET A 1 -21.46 14.97 -10.62
C MET A 1 -20.07 15.03 -11.26
N ASP A 2 -19.70 16.14 -11.91
CA ASP A 2 -18.44 16.25 -12.68
C ASP A 2 -17.16 16.01 -11.87
N LYS A 3 -17.10 16.49 -10.62
CA LYS A 3 -15.95 16.26 -9.73
C LYS A 3 -15.72 14.78 -9.41
N ILE A 4 -16.80 14.00 -9.23
CA ILE A 4 -16.70 12.57 -8.94
C ILE A 4 -16.19 11.84 -10.18
N ASN A 5 -16.75 12.15 -11.36
CA ASN A 5 -16.30 11.56 -12.62
C ASN A 5 -14.82 11.87 -12.91
N TYR A 6 -14.39 13.10 -12.64
CA TYR A 6 -13.00 13.48 -12.74
C TYR A 6 -12.09 12.65 -11.82
N LEU A 7 -12.47 12.47 -10.55
CA LEU A 7 -11.69 11.67 -9.58
C LEU A 7 -11.63 10.20 -9.99
N ILE A 8 -12.74 9.63 -10.47
CA ILE A 8 -12.80 8.26 -10.98
C ILE A 8 -11.85 8.10 -12.18
N ASN A 9 -11.90 9.02 -13.15
CA ASN A 9 -11.03 8.97 -14.32
C ASN A 9 -9.57 9.14 -13.95
N LYS A 10 -9.25 10.07 -13.04
CA LYS A 10 -7.90 10.26 -12.52
C LYS A 10 -7.37 8.98 -11.85
N PHE A 11 -8.20 8.32 -11.04
CA PHE A 11 -7.84 7.06 -10.41
C PHE A 11 -7.59 5.95 -11.45
N LYS A 12 -8.53 5.73 -12.39
CA LYS A 12 -8.37 4.74 -13.47
C LYS A 12 -7.10 4.97 -14.29
N ASN A 13 -6.83 6.21 -14.68
CA ASN A 13 -5.62 6.57 -15.42
C ASN A 13 -4.35 6.26 -14.61
N SER A 14 -4.39 6.44 -13.29
CA SER A 14 -3.25 6.10 -12.43
C SER A 14 -3.04 4.59 -12.23
N LEU A 15 -4.03 3.74 -12.53
CA LEU A 15 -3.86 2.28 -12.51
C LEU A 15 -2.99 1.77 -13.66
N ALA A 16 -2.97 2.52 -14.77
CA ALA A 16 -2.18 2.20 -15.96
C ALA A 16 -0.68 2.54 -15.80
N ASP A 17 -0.32 3.35 -14.81
CA ASP A 17 1.05 3.80 -14.55
C ASP A 17 1.83 2.76 -13.72
N GLU A 18 2.84 2.12 -14.31
CA GLU A 18 3.66 1.10 -13.65
C GLU A 18 4.60 1.66 -12.56
N ASN A 19 4.81 2.97 -12.55
CA ASN A 19 5.61 3.67 -11.54
C ASN A 19 4.77 4.07 -10.33
N LYS A 20 3.43 3.92 -10.40
CA LYS A 20 2.53 4.19 -9.27
C LYS A 20 2.51 3.03 -8.29
N ILE A 21 2.75 3.37 -7.03
CA ILE A 21 2.54 2.48 -5.88
C ILE A 21 1.30 2.95 -5.12
N PHE A 22 0.32 2.07 -4.97
CA PHE A 22 -0.86 2.27 -4.17
C PHE A 22 -0.65 1.65 -2.79
N VAL A 23 -0.58 2.50 -1.76
CA VAL A 23 -0.39 2.05 -0.39
C VAL A 23 -1.76 1.74 0.23
N VAL A 24 -1.92 0.51 0.73
CA VAL A 24 -3.10 0.07 1.47
C VAL A 24 -2.67 -0.21 2.91
N LYS A 25 -3.45 0.24 3.89
CA LYS A 25 -3.24 -0.08 5.31
C LYS A 25 -4.57 -0.18 6.04
N SER A 26 -4.61 -1.00 7.09
CA SER A 26 -5.63 -0.92 8.13
C SER A 26 -4.98 -1.13 9.49
N ASN A 27 -5.50 -0.49 10.54
CA ASN A 27 -4.97 -0.70 11.89
C ASN A 27 -5.27 -2.11 12.44
N GLY A 28 -6.16 -2.88 11.77
CA GLY A 28 -6.53 -4.24 12.16
C GLY A 28 -5.86 -5.34 11.34
N ASN A 29 -4.98 -5.02 10.38
CA ASN A 29 -4.28 -5.98 9.50
C ASN A 29 -5.18 -7.04 8.84
N ASN A 30 -6.44 -6.70 8.55
CA ASN A 30 -7.50 -7.65 8.16
C ASN A 30 -7.94 -7.51 6.69
N LEU A 31 -7.07 -6.99 5.82
CA LEU A 31 -7.40 -6.70 4.41
C LEU A 31 -6.77 -7.67 3.40
N ASP A 32 -6.21 -8.80 3.84
CA ASP A 32 -5.50 -9.76 3.00
C ASP A 32 -6.26 -10.16 1.73
N ASP A 33 -7.49 -10.67 1.88
CA ASP A 33 -8.33 -11.10 0.75
C ASP A 33 -8.72 -9.92 -0.15
N VAL A 34 -8.99 -8.75 0.46
CA VAL A 34 -9.39 -7.53 -0.25
C VAL A 34 -8.25 -7.02 -1.11
N VAL A 35 -7.03 -6.97 -0.56
CA VAL A 35 -5.83 -6.51 -1.26
C VAL A 35 -5.46 -7.48 -2.39
N LEU A 36 -5.61 -8.79 -2.18
CA LEU A 36 -5.43 -9.76 -3.25
C LEU A 36 -6.44 -9.55 -4.39
N ALA A 37 -7.70 -9.30 -4.05
CA ALA A 37 -8.73 -8.96 -5.04
C ALA A 37 -8.40 -7.66 -5.79
N PHE A 38 -7.89 -6.64 -5.10
CA PHE A 38 -7.43 -5.40 -5.74
C PHE A 38 -6.27 -5.63 -6.69
N ALA A 39 -5.27 -6.44 -6.30
CA ALA A 39 -4.13 -6.74 -7.15
C ALA A 39 -4.58 -7.40 -8.47
N ASN A 40 -5.52 -8.35 -8.38
CA ASN A 40 -6.10 -9.00 -9.56
C ASN A 40 -6.92 -8.05 -10.42
N GLU A 41 -7.66 -7.12 -9.81
CA GLU A 41 -8.43 -6.12 -10.56
C GLU A 41 -7.52 -5.09 -11.23
N PHE A 42 -6.50 -4.58 -10.52
CA PHE A 42 -5.58 -3.55 -11.03
C PHE A 42 -4.83 -4.04 -12.26
N LYS A 43 -4.43 -5.33 -12.29
CA LYS A 43 -3.81 -5.97 -13.47
C LYS A 43 -4.64 -5.85 -14.75
N LYS A 44 -5.97 -5.70 -14.66
CA LYS A 44 -6.85 -5.52 -15.84
C LYS A 44 -6.72 -4.14 -16.47
N HIS A 45 -6.21 -3.17 -15.72
CA HIS A 45 -6.09 -1.75 -16.13
C HIS A 45 -4.64 -1.32 -16.35
N GLY A 46 -3.66 -2.08 -15.83
CA GLY A 46 -2.23 -1.85 -16.03
C GLY A 46 -1.38 -2.56 -14.98
N ASN A 47 -0.08 -2.25 -14.94
CA ASN A 47 0.86 -2.91 -14.04
C ASN A 47 1.25 -2.06 -12.83
N SER A 48 0.34 -1.20 -12.37
CA SER A 48 0.53 -0.47 -11.11
C SER A 48 0.68 -1.44 -9.93
N LYS A 49 1.45 -1.02 -8.93
CA LYS A 49 1.83 -1.88 -7.81
C LYS A 49 1.03 -1.53 -6.57
N ILE A 50 0.71 -2.54 -5.76
CA ILE A 50 0.06 -2.38 -4.46
C ILE A 50 1.08 -2.73 -3.38
N LEU A 51 1.22 -1.84 -2.39
CA LEU A 51 1.98 -2.06 -1.17
C LEU A 51 1.00 -2.10 0.01
N TYR A 52 0.76 -3.30 0.55
CA TYR A 52 -0.06 -3.48 1.74
C TYR A 52 0.81 -3.44 2.98
N VAL A 53 0.71 -2.35 3.74
CA VAL A 53 1.48 -2.15 4.96
C VAL A 53 0.68 -2.67 6.15
N LYS A 54 1.29 -3.54 6.94
CA LYS A 54 0.75 -4.11 8.17
C LYS A 54 1.55 -3.65 9.37
N SER A 55 0.87 -3.30 10.46
CA SER A 55 1.52 -3.11 11.76
C SER A 55 1.63 -4.47 12.43
N ASP A 56 2.59 -5.28 11.99
CA ASP A 56 2.74 -6.65 12.50
C ASP A 56 3.76 -6.69 13.63
N ALA A 57 3.26 -6.70 14.86
CA ALA A 57 4.06 -6.88 16.08
C ALA A 57 4.57 -8.34 16.26
N GLY A 58 4.29 -9.22 15.29
CA GLY A 58 4.36 -10.67 15.48
C GLY A 58 5.61 -11.36 14.97
N ASN A 59 6.11 -11.07 13.75
CA ASN A 59 7.23 -11.84 13.15
C ASN A 59 7.99 -11.15 12.00
N SER A 60 7.64 -9.92 11.64
CA SER A 60 8.25 -9.22 10.48
C SER A 60 9.12 -8.06 10.93
N THR A 61 10.24 -7.81 10.24
CA THR A 61 11.11 -6.69 10.60
C THR A 61 10.50 -5.39 10.08
N PRO A 62 10.38 -4.31 10.89
CA PRO A 62 9.92 -3.03 10.38
C PRO A 62 10.73 -2.56 9.17
N GLY A 63 10.04 -2.15 8.11
CA GLY A 63 10.63 -1.76 6.82
C GLY A 63 10.81 -2.92 5.84
N GLU A 64 10.64 -4.18 6.25
CA GLU A 64 10.72 -5.34 5.36
C GLU A 64 9.59 -5.31 4.34
N ILE A 65 9.92 -5.66 3.09
CA ILE A 65 8.97 -5.77 1.99
C ILE A 65 9.08 -7.14 1.35
N THR A 66 7.97 -7.88 1.39
CA THR A 66 7.84 -9.20 0.80
C THR A 66 6.97 -9.13 -0.44
N LYS A 67 7.50 -9.62 -1.56
CA LYS A 67 6.74 -9.76 -2.81
C LYS A 67 5.82 -10.98 -2.71
N LEU A 68 4.50 -10.76 -2.84
CA LEU A 68 3.52 -11.87 -2.92
C LEU A 68 3.19 -12.23 -4.37
N THR A 69 3.05 -11.22 -5.23
CA THR A 69 2.86 -11.38 -6.68
C THR A 69 3.63 -10.28 -7.42
N ASP A 70 3.59 -10.26 -8.76
CA ASP A 70 4.26 -9.22 -9.55
C ASP A 70 3.80 -7.78 -9.28
N ASN A 71 2.56 -7.60 -8.81
CA ASN A 71 2.02 -6.28 -8.51
C ASN A 71 1.51 -6.14 -7.07
N LEU A 72 1.79 -7.11 -6.19
CA LEU A 72 1.41 -7.08 -4.80
C LEU A 72 2.59 -7.36 -3.87
N PHE A 73 2.83 -6.40 -2.99
CA PHE A 73 3.88 -6.40 -2.00
C PHE A 73 3.29 -6.18 -0.62
N VAL A 74 3.86 -6.82 0.40
CA VAL A 74 3.48 -6.63 1.80
C VAL A 74 4.64 -6.00 2.54
N GLY A 75 4.38 -4.88 3.22
CA GLY A 75 5.34 -4.19 4.05
C GLY A 75 4.99 -4.33 5.53
N ALA A 76 6.00 -4.40 6.40
CA ALA A 76 5.79 -4.39 7.85
C ALA A 76 6.21 -3.05 8.47
N ILE A 77 5.37 -2.47 9.33
CA ILE A 77 5.69 -1.26 10.10
C ILE A 77 5.61 -1.55 11.59
N ASP A 78 6.37 -0.83 12.39
CA ASP A 78 6.38 -0.92 13.85
C ASP A 78 5.02 -0.55 14.46
N ARG A 79 4.40 0.55 14.01
CA ARG A 79 3.09 0.98 14.47
C ARG A 79 2.41 1.94 13.50
N PHE A 80 1.09 1.91 13.49
CA PHE A 80 0.30 3.02 12.97
C PHE A 80 0.00 4.04 14.07
N ALA A 81 -0.25 5.28 13.67
CA ALA A 81 -0.84 6.26 14.58
C ALA A 81 -2.31 5.91 14.86
N ASP A 82 -2.74 6.20 16.08
CA ASP A 82 -4.17 6.26 16.39
C ASP A 82 -4.83 7.38 15.59
N TYR A 83 -6.10 7.18 15.24
CA TYR A 83 -6.86 8.18 14.48
C TYR A 83 -6.95 9.53 15.18
N SER A 84 -7.01 9.54 16.52
CA SER A 84 -7.03 10.76 17.34
C SER A 84 -5.68 11.50 17.38
N ARG A 85 -4.59 10.83 16.96
CA ARG A 85 -3.20 11.30 17.05
C ARG A 85 -2.45 11.06 15.74
N ALA A 86 -3.10 11.36 14.61
CA ALA A 86 -2.57 11.06 13.28
C ALA A 86 -1.18 11.69 12.99
N ASN A 87 -0.83 12.77 13.69
CA ASN A 87 0.49 13.41 13.63
C ASN A 87 1.60 12.62 14.34
N GLU A 88 1.27 11.69 15.24
CA GLU A 88 2.22 10.84 15.97
C GLU A 88 2.57 9.56 15.19
N TYR A 89 2.54 9.60 13.85
CA TYR A 89 2.89 8.46 13.00
C TYR A 89 4.37 8.04 13.18
N SER A 90 4.66 6.76 12.96
CA SER A 90 6.06 6.29 13.00
C SER A 90 6.82 6.80 11.79
N ARG A 91 7.51 7.93 11.96
CA ARG A 91 8.27 8.55 10.88
C ARG A 91 9.37 7.61 10.36
N GLU A 92 10.11 6.98 11.27
CA GLU A 92 11.18 6.06 10.92
C GLU A 92 10.64 4.79 10.26
N GLY A 93 9.53 4.24 10.78
CA GLY A 93 8.87 3.08 10.18
C GLY A 93 8.41 3.34 8.73
N TRP A 94 7.77 4.49 8.49
CA TRP A 94 7.37 4.88 7.13
C TRP A 94 8.56 5.18 6.21
N GLN A 95 9.63 5.80 6.73
CA GLN A 95 10.83 6.05 5.93
C GLN A 95 11.48 4.74 5.48
N ALA A 96 11.61 3.77 6.39
CA ALA A 96 12.15 2.45 6.06
C ALA A 96 11.32 1.72 5.00
N ILE A 97 9.98 1.79 5.10
CA ILE A 97 9.07 1.26 4.07
C ILE A 97 9.32 1.93 2.72
N ILE A 98 9.42 3.26 2.66
CA ILE A 98 9.63 3.99 1.41
C ILE A 98 10.98 3.63 0.79
N ASP A 99 12.05 3.67 1.59
CA ASP A 99 13.43 3.42 1.11
C ASP A 99 13.59 2.00 0.56
N ASN A 100 12.91 1.03 1.17
CA ASN A 100 12.95 -0.34 0.67
C ASN A 100 12.00 -0.56 -0.51
N ALA A 101 10.85 0.11 -0.55
CA ALA A 101 9.91 0.00 -1.66
C ALA A 101 10.55 0.45 -2.97
N VAL A 102 11.26 1.59 -2.95
CA VAL A 102 11.97 2.13 -4.12
C VAL A 102 13.07 1.19 -4.64
N LYS A 103 13.64 0.33 -3.78
CA LYS A 103 14.69 -0.62 -4.19
C LYS A 103 14.14 -1.89 -4.85
N VAL A 104 12.93 -2.31 -4.45
CA VAL A 104 12.38 -3.64 -4.79
C VAL A 104 11.22 -3.58 -5.79
N MET A 105 10.71 -2.38 -6.10
CA MET A 105 9.52 -2.12 -6.92
C MET A 105 9.82 -1.10 -8.02
#